data_AF-L1I5B0-F1
#
_entry.id   AF-L1I5B0-F1
#
_cell.length_a   1.000
_cell.length_b   1.000
_cell.length_c   1.000
_cell.angle_alpha   90.00
_cell.angle_beta   90.00
_cell.angle_gamma   90.00
#
_symmetry.space_group_name_H-M   'P 1'
#
loop_
_entity.id
_entity.type
_entity.pdbx_description
1 polymer ?
#
loop_
_entity_poly.entity_id
_entity_poly.type
_entity_poly.pdbx_seq_one_letter_code
_entity_poly.pdbx_strand_id
1 'polypeptide(L)'
;MKNLPEREEEREQVMRKVHERSARKCLDLARTNGGLYTKAAQFVASLQGGAGDKGIPKPYVEVLRVLTDAAPHHPFAEMESVIVRELGSPASHIFLRFDEVPIAAASLAQVHRAQLPDGMEVAVKILYPSLRREMASDFAMFRRLGSQIRPGGYDMGWLVEDFERTLRSELDCEHEARNCERAAKLLEGRESVRFPRVVWSLTRKDILVMQFMHGLLRISEPEALLASGLELEECGQVVSDVLTELALVHGCVHGDPHAGNIYLVAREVEGSSRVKPALVMLDHGLYHHVEERVRKDLCLLFLACI
;
A
#
# COMPACT_ATOMS: atom_id res chain seq x y z
N MET A 1 7.08 -7.67 35.19
CA MET A 1 8.28 -8.49 34.92
C MET A 1 9.00 -8.68 36.25
N LYS A 2 8.84 -9.84 36.90
CA LYS A 2 9.61 -10.22 38.10
C LYS A 2 10.50 -11.41 37.68
N ASN A 3 11.77 -11.40 38.05
CA ASN A 3 12.80 -12.43 37.77
C ASN A 3 13.45 -12.37 36.37
N LEU A 4 14.10 -11.25 36.02
CA LEU A 4 15.02 -11.23 34.87
C LEU A 4 16.42 -11.68 35.35
N PRO A 5 17.17 -12.48 34.56
CA PRO A 5 18.55 -12.85 34.87
C PRO A 5 19.45 -11.62 35.04
N GLU A 6 20.45 -11.72 35.92
CA GLU A 6 21.44 -10.65 36.15
C GLU A 6 22.43 -10.50 34.98
N ARG A 7 22.68 -11.58 34.23
CA ARG A 7 23.54 -11.56 33.04
C ARG A 7 22.79 -11.02 31.83
N GLU A 8 23.40 -10.05 31.17
CA GLU A 8 22.83 -9.31 30.04
C GLU A 8 22.43 -10.24 28.87
N GLU A 9 23.30 -11.17 28.48
CA GLU A 9 23.04 -12.14 27.40
C GLU A 9 21.86 -13.08 27.72
N GLU A 10 21.74 -13.55 28.97
CA GLU A 10 20.63 -14.42 29.38
C GLU A 10 19.31 -13.64 29.44
N ARG A 11 19.36 -12.38 29.86
CA ARG A 11 18.22 -11.48 29.87
C ARG A 11 17.73 -11.20 28.45
N GLU A 12 18.62 -10.96 27.51
CA GLU A 12 18.28 -10.79 26.09
C GLU A 12 17.64 -12.03 25.48
N GLN A 13 18.19 -13.22 25.76
CA GLN A 13 17.62 -14.47 25.27
C GLN A 13 16.21 -14.74 25.83
N VAL A 14 16.00 -14.49 27.13
CA VAL A 14 14.68 -14.62 27.76
C VAL A 14 13.70 -13.61 27.18
N MET A 15 14.13 -12.36 26.98
CA MET A 15 13.31 -11.32 26.36
C MET A 15 12.94 -11.64 24.92
N ARG A 16 13.89 -12.14 24.13
CA ARG A 16 13.64 -12.59 22.75
C ARG A 16 12.57 -13.67 22.71
N LYS A 17 12.65 -14.71 23.55
CA LYS A 17 11.63 -15.77 23.62
C LYS A 17 10.25 -15.24 24.02
N VAL A 18 10.19 -14.27 24.93
CA VAL A 18 8.92 -13.62 25.31
C VAL A 18 8.34 -12.84 24.13
N HIS A 19 9.15 -12.06 23.42
CA HIS A 19 8.72 -11.31 22.24
C HIS A 19 8.28 -12.22 21.09
N GLU A 20 9.01 -13.30 20.79
CA GLU A 20 8.62 -14.30 19.78
C GLU A 20 7.27 -14.94 20.10
N ARG A 21 7.04 -15.34 21.36
CA ARG A 21 5.75 -15.89 21.79
C ARG A 21 4.61 -14.89 21.64
N SER A 22 4.85 -13.64 22.03
CA SER A 22 3.83 -12.59 21.93
C SER A 22 3.55 -12.20 20.47
N ALA A 23 4.58 -12.14 19.62
CA ALA A 23 4.44 -11.89 18.20
C ALA A 23 3.59 -12.97 17.50
N ARG A 24 3.78 -14.24 17.86
CA ARG A 24 2.92 -15.35 17.37
C ARG A 24 1.46 -15.18 17.78
N LYS A 25 1.18 -14.74 19.00
CA LYS A 25 -0.20 -14.42 19.42
C LYS A 25 -0.81 -13.27 18.62
N CYS A 26 -0.01 -12.25 18.29
CA CYS A 26 -0.46 -11.16 17.42
C CYS A 26 -0.76 -11.67 16.01
N LEU A 27 0.06 -12.58 15.48
CA LEU A 27 -0.19 -13.24 14.20
C LEU A 27 -1.50 -14.04 14.21
N ASP A 28 -1.74 -14.83 15.25
CA ASP A 28 -2.97 -15.61 15.39
C ASP A 28 -4.21 -14.71 15.50
N LEU A 29 -4.10 -13.61 16.26
CA LEU A 29 -5.15 -12.60 16.37
C LEU A 29 -5.45 -11.96 15.00
N ALA A 30 -4.41 -11.60 14.25
CA ALA A 30 -4.56 -11.01 12.92
C ALA A 30 -5.18 -11.98 11.91
N ARG A 31 -4.78 -13.25 11.92
CA ARG A 31 -5.39 -14.29 11.06
C ARG A 31 -6.86 -14.54 11.40
N THR A 32 -7.19 -14.50 12.69
CA THR A 32 -8.56 -14.79 13.16
C THR A 32 -9.53 -13.68 12.81
N ASN A 33 -9.10 -12.41 12.94
CA ASN A 33 -9.98 -11.26 12.74
C ASN A 33 -9.89 -10.67 11.33
N GLY A 34 -8.81 -10.90 10.60
CA GLY A 34 -8.62 -10.37 9.24
C GLY A 34 -8.59 -8.85 9.18
N GLY A 35 -8.85 -8.31 7.99
CA GLY A 35 -9.07 -6.88 7.73
C GLY A 35 -8.06 -5.96 8.43
N LEU A 36 -8.57 -5.18 9.37
CA LEU A 36 -7.82 -4.20 10.15
C LEU A 36 -6.63 -4.80 10.91
N TYR A 37 -6.78 -5.99 11.50
CA TYR A 37 -5.71 -6.62 12.28
C TYR A 37 -4.59 -7.13 11.38
N THR A 38 -4.94 -7.66 10.19
CA THR A 38 -3.96 -7.99 9.15
C THR A 38 -3.21 -6.75 8.72
N LYS A 39 -3.91 -5.62 8.50
CA LYS A 39 -3.24 -4.36 8.13
C LYS A 39 -2.37 -3.79 9.26
N ALA A 40 -2.80 -3.89 10.52
CA ALA A 40 -1.97 -3.51 11.67
C ALA A 40 -0.69 -4.35 11.75
N ALA A 41 -0.80 -5.66 11.48
CA ALA A 41 0.36 -6.54 11.43
C ALA A 41 1.30 -6.21 10.25
N GLN A 42 0.76 -5.92 9.08
CA GLN A 42 1.52 -5.45 7.91
C GLN A 42 2.24 -4.14 8.20
N PHE A 43 1.57 -3.18 8.85
CA PHE A 43 2.15 -1.91 9.27
C PHE A 43 3.30 -2.11 10.27
N VAL A 44 3.14 -3.00 11.25
CA VAL A 44 4.25 -3.36 12.15
C VAL A 44 5.41 -4.02 11.39
N ALA A 45 5.12 -4.86 10.40
CA ALA A 45 6.13 -5.52 9.60
C ALA A 45 6.90 -4.56 8.65
N SER A 46 6.33 -3.43 8.26
CA SER A 46 6.98 -2.44 7.41
C SER A 46 7.96 -1.51 8.15
N LEU A 47 7.88 -1.45 9.49
CA LEU A 47 8.70 -0.55 10.34
C LEU A 47 10.15 -1.02 10.57
N GLN A 48 10.79 -1.58 9.54
CA GLN A 48 12.14 -2.15 9.63
C GLN A 48 13.19 -1.15 10.16
N GLY A 49 13.06 0.15 9.84
CA GLY A 49 13.95 1.22 10.32
C GLY A 49 13.76 1.63 11.79
N GLY A 50 12.67 1.19 12.43
CA GLY A 50 12.36 1.42 13.85
C GLY A 50 12.51 0.17 14.73
N ALA A 51 13.11 -0.91 14.21
CA ALA A 51 13.24 -2.17 14.92
C ALA A 51 14.56 -2.26 15.72
N GLY A 52 14.48 -2.44 17.04
CA GLY A 52 15.66 -2.48 17.93
C GLY A 52 15.33 -2.11 19.37
N ASP A 53 16.36 -1.86 20.19
CA ASP A 53 16.24 -1.64 21.65
C ASP A 53 15.38 -0.44 22.06
N LYS A 54 15.13 0.49 21.12
CA LYS A 54 14.33 1.71 21.34
C LYS A 54 13.01 1.76 20.56
N GLY A 55 12.65 0.69 19.85
CA GLY A 55 11.45 0.65 19.02
C GLY A 55 10.75 -0.71 19.06
N ILE A 56 10.27 -1.19 17.91
CA ILE A 56 9.53 -2.46 17.87
C ILE A 56 10.52 -3.64 17.98
N PRO A 57 10.33 -4.59 18.90
CA PRO A 57 11.22 -5.74 19.01
C PRO A 57 11.23 -6.57 17.72
N LYS A 58 12.43 -6.92 17.22
CA LYS A 58 12.65 -7.66 15.96
C LYS A 58 11.72 -8.87 15.75
N PRO A 59 11.40 -9.70 16.77
CA PRO A 59 10.49 -10.82 16.58
C PRO A 59 9.10 -10.47 16.04
N TYR A 60 8.58 -9.26 16.33
CA TYR A 60 7.27 -8.85 15.79
C TYR A 60 7.33 -8.59 14.30
N VAL A 61 8.38 -7.90 13.83
CA VAL A 61 8.60 -7.63 12.40
C VAL A 61 8.77 -8.95 11.63
N GLU A 62 9.61 -9.85 12.15
CA GLU A 62 9.91 -11.13 11.51
C GLU A 62 8.68 -12.05 11.42
N VAL A 63 7.93 -12.20 12.52
CA VAL A 63 6.78 -13.12 12.58
C VAL A 63 5.59 -12.60 11.79
N LEU A 64 5.32 -11.29 11.80
CA LEU A 64 4.15 -10.72 11.15
C LEU A 64 4.33 -10.56 9.63
N ARG A 65 5.57 -10.66 9.12
CA ARG A 65 5.86 -10.58 7.68
C ARG A 65 5.10 -11.61 6.84
N VAL A 66 4.74 -12.76 7.40
CA VAL A 66 3.92 -13.77 6.70
C VAL A 66 2.52 -13.26 6.30
N LEU A 67 2.04 -12.17 6.90
CA LEU A 67 0.76 -11.57 6.56
C LEU A 67 0.85 -10.54 5.42
N THR A 68 2.04 -10.29 4.86
CA THR A 68 2.18 -9.47 3.66
C THR A 68 1.87 -10.26 2.38
N ASP A 69 1.72 -11.58 2.47
CA ASP A 69 1.39 -12.44 1.35
C ASP A 69 -0.13 -12.46 1.07
N ALA A 70 -0.51 -12.83 -0.16
CA ALA A 70 -1.83 -12.60 -0.76
C ALA A 70 -3.03 -12.88 0.17
N ALA A 71 -3.94 -11.90 0.25
CA ALA A 71 -5.17 -12.02 1.01
C ALA A 71 -6.19 -12.91 0.29
N PRO A 72 -7.03 -13.68 1.03
CA PRO A 72 -8.10 -14.45 0.44
C PRO A 72 -9.17 -13.55 -0.21
N HIS A 73 -9.83 -14.05 -1.25
CA HIS A 73 -10.94 -13.38 -1.92
C HIS A 73 -12.23 -13.47 -1.10
N HIS A 74 -13.03 -12.39 -1.09
CA HIS A 74 -14.40 -12.43 -0.57
C HIS A 74 -15.39 -12.81 -1.68
N PRO A 75 -16.53 -13.45 -1.33
CA PRO A 75 -17.60 -13.75 -2.28
C PRO A 75 -18.09 -12.49 -3.00
N PHE A 76 -18.33 -12.59 -4.31
CA PHE A 76 -18.81 -11.45 -5.11
C PHE A 76 -20.11 -10.84 -4.58
N ALA A 77 -21.02 -11.64 -4.03
CA ALA A 77 -22.27 -11.15 -3.44
C ALA A 77 -22.04 -10.10 -2.33
N GLU A 78 -20.96 -10.22 -1.54
CA GLU A 78 -20.60 -9.21 -0.55
C GLU A 78 -20.16 -7.91 -1.23
N MET A 79 -19.40 -8.00 -2.33
CA MET A 79 -18.91 -6.83 -3.06
C MET A 79 -20.02 -6.16 -3.87
N GLU A 80 -20.94 -6.94 -4.44
CA GLU A 80 -22.11 -6.41 -5.14
C GLU A 80 -22.99 -5.57 -4.20
N SER A 81 -23.08 -5.96 -2.92
CA SER A 81 -23.79 -5.14 -1.92
C SER A 81 -23.17 -3.74 -1.75
N VAL A 82 -21.85 -3.61 -1.90
CA VAL A 82 -21.13 -2.33 -1.87
C VAL A 82 -21.40 -1.54 -3.14
N ILE A 83 -21.37 -2.20 -4.32
CA ILE A 83 -21.73 -1.59 -5.62
C ILE A 83 -23.13 -0.99 -5.57
N VAL A 84 -24.12 -1.76 -5.13
CA VAL A 84 -25.51 -1.30 -5.03
C VAL A 84 -25.63 -0.13 -4.05
N ARG A 85 -24.94 -0.18 -2.90
CA ARG A 85 -24.96 0.90 -1.91
C ARG A 85 -24.39 2.21 -2.46
N GLU A 86 -23.21 2.16 -3.08
CA GLU A 86 -22.47 3.35 -3.49
C GLU A 86 -22.97 3.92 -4.83
N LEU A 87 -23.39 3.05 -5.76
CA LEU A 87 -23.73 3.41 -7.14
C LEU A 87 -25.23 3.28 -7.46
N GLY A 88 -26.04 2.76 -6.53
CA GLY A 88 -27.50 2.69 -6.63
C GLY A 88 -28.06 1.57 -7.52
N SER A 89 -27.20 0.80 -8.18
CA SER A 89 -27.60 -0.26 -9.12
C SER A 89 -26.65 -1.46 -9.03
N PRO A 90 -27.10 -2.69 -9.37
CA PRO A 90 -26.21 -3.85 -9.50
C PRO A 90 -25.15 -3.66 -10.58
N ALA A 91 -24.05 -4.41 -10.48
CA ALA A 91 -22.93 -4.33 -11.43
C ALA A 91 -23.39 -4.57 -12.88
N SER A 92 -24.32 -5.51 -13.07
CA SER A 92 -24.91 -5.88 -14.37
C SER A 92 -25.66 -4.75 -15.09
N HIS A 93 -26.05 -3.69 -14.38
CA HIS A 93 -26.73 -2.53 -14.97
C HIS A 93 -25.79 -1.36 -15.25
N ILE A 94 -24.62 -1.34 -14.61
CA ILE A 94 -23.63 -0.26 -14.70
C ILE A 94 -22.57 -0.60 -15.75
N PHE A 95 -22.13 -1.85 -15.76
CA PHE A 95 -21.05 -2.34 -16.60
C PHE A 95 -21.60 -3.20 -17.74
N LEU A 96 -20.99 -3.09 -18.92
CA LEU A 96 -21.26 -3.98 -20.04
C LEU A 96 -20.82 -5.42 -19.73
N ARG A 97 -19.69 -5.55 -19.02
CA ARG A 97 -19.16 -6.80 -18.50
C ARG A 97 -18.54 -6.56 -17.13
N PHE A 98 -18.72 -7.48 -16.20
CA PHE A 98 -18.07 -7.45 -14.90
C PHE A 98 -17.59 -8.86 -14.55
N ASP A 99 -16.30 -9.05 -14.31
CA ASP A 99 -15.75 -10.34 -13.92
C ASP A 99 -15.93 -10.52 -12.41
N GLU A 100 -16.80 -11.45 -12.01
CA GLU A 100 -17.09 -11.74 -10.59
C GLU A 100 -15.87 -12.31 -9.84
N VAL A 101 -14.93 -12.93 -10.57
CA VAL A 101 -13.66 -13.37 -10.02
C VAL A 101 -12.72 -12.16 -9.97
N PRO A 102 -12.25 -11.75 -8.78
CA PRO A 102 -11.33 -10.63 -8.67
C PRO A 102 -9.98 -10.97 -9.32
N ILE A 103 -9.35 -9.95 -9.91
CA ILE A 103 -8.00 -10.02 -10.48
C ILE A 103 -6.91 -9.80 -9.42
N ALA A 104 -7.26 -9.18 -8.30
CA ALA A 104 -6.39 -8.97 -7.16
C ALA A 104 -7.21 -8.82 -5.87
N ALA A 105 -6.63 -9.22 -4.75
CA ALA A 105 -7.13 -8.90 -3.42
C ALA A 105 -6.01 -8.43 -2.50
N ALA A 106 -6.39 -7.50 -1.63
CA ALA A 106 -5.57 -6.94 -0.59
C ALA A 106 -6.29 -7.08 0.76
N SER A 107 -5.67 -6.58 1.83
CA SER A 107 -6.21 -6.67 3.20
C SER A 107 -7.51 -5.89 3.42
N LEU A 108 -7.80 -4.88 2.60
CA LEU A 108 -8.96 -3.99 2.76
C LEU A 108 -9.92 -3.96 1.57
N ALA A 109 -9.52 -4.55 0.45
CA ALA A 109 -10.24 -4.42 -0.81
C ALA A 109 -9.95 -5.58 -1.73
N GLN A 110 -10.83 -5.77 -2.71
CA GLN A 110 -10.53 -6.57 -3.89
C GLN A 110 -10.79 -5.78 -5.17
N VAL A 111 -10.10 -6.16 -6.23
CA VAL A 111 -10.14 -5.48 -7.53
C VAL A 111 -10.73 -6.44 -8.55
N HIS A 112 -11.75 -5.97 -9.26
CA HIS A 112 -12.39 -6.70 -10.35
C HIS A 112 -12.05 -6.03 -11.69
N ARG A 113 -12.00 -6.83 -12.76
CA ARG A 113 -11.98 -6.31 -14.12
C ARG A 113 -13.41 -6.13 -14.60
N ALA A 114 -13.67 -5.02 -15.26
CA ALA A 114 -14.96 -4.75 -15.88
C ALA A 114 -14.78 -3.97 -17.18
N GLN A 115 -15.87 -3.85 -17.94
CA GLN A 115 -15.95 -3.05 -19.15
C GLN A 115 -17.16 -2.12 -19.07
N LEU A 116 -16.96 -0.85 -19.39
CA LEU A 116 -18.01 0.16 -19.45
C LEU A 116 -18.82 0.05 -20.76
N PRO A 117 -20.04 0.63 -20.83
CA PRO A 117 -20.86 0.62 -22.05
C PRO A 117 -20.20 1.27 -23.28
N ASP A 118 -19.25 2.19 -23.07
CA ASP A 118 -18.46 2.83 -24.13
C ASP A 118 -17.29 1.96 -24.62
N GLY A 119 -17.12 0.76 -24.04
CA GLY A 119 -16.07 -0.20 -24.37
C GLY A 119 -14.79 -0.06 -23.54
N MET A 120 -14.65 0.97 -22.71
CA MET A 120 -13.47 1.18 -21.88
C MET A 120 -13.34 0.06 -20.83
N GLU A 121 -12.19 -0.61 -20.81
CA GLU A 121 -11.85 -1.56 -19.76
C GLU A 121 -11.40 -0.83 -18.49
N VAL A 122 -11.90 -1.30 -17.34
CA VAL A 122 -11.68 -0.67 -16.04
C VAL A 122 -11.30 -1.71 -14.98
N ALA A 123 -10.47 -1.27 -14.03
CA ALA A 123 -10.26 -1.91 -12.75
C ALA A 123 -11.21 -1.28 -11.73
N VAL A 124 -12.01 -2.11 -11.05
CA VAL A 124 -12.98 -1.72 -10.03
C VAL A 124 -12.47 -2.22 -8.68
N LYS A 125 -11.85 -1.34 -7.91
CA LYS A 125 -11.43 -1.62 -6.52
C LYS A 125 -12.62 -1.37 -5.59
N ILE A 126 -12.96 -2.36 -4.79
CA ILE A 126 -14.11 -2.33 -3.87
C ILE A 126 -13.61 -2.63 -2.47
N LEU A 127 -13.88 -1.73 -1.52
CA LEU A 127 -13.53 -1.92 -0.12
C LEU A 127 -14.47 -2.94 0.55
N TYR A 128 -13.94 -3.76 1.46
CA TYR A 128 -14.75 -4.72 2.18
C TYR A 128 -15.80 -4.03 3.08
N PRO A 129 -17.08 -4.48 3.07
CA PRO A 129 -18.18 -3.79 3.77
C PRO A 129 -18.08 -3.81 5.30
N SER A 130 -17.34 -4.75 5.89
CA SER A 130 -17.11 -4.85 7.34
C SER A 130 -16.25 -3.71 7.88
N LEU A 131 -15.33 -3.17 7.06
CA LEU A 131 -14.30 -2.23 7.52
C LEU A 131 -14.90 -0.99 8.19
N ARG A 132 -15.85 -0.30 7.55
CA ARG A 132 -16.42 0.92 8.15
C ARG A 132 -17.19 0.68 9.45
N ARG A 133 -17.79 -0.50 9.63
CA ARG A 133 -18.61 -0.81 10.82
C ARG A 133 -17.75 -1.15 12.03
N GLU A 134 -16.65 -1.86 11.81
CA GLU A 134 -15.83 -2.43 12.89
C GLU A 134 -14.73 -1.46 13.36
N MET A 135 -14.24 -0.61 12.46
CA MET A 135 -13.06 0.24 12.72
C MET A 135 -13.15 1.22 13.88
N ALA A 136 -14.31 1.85 14.12
CA ALA A 136 -14.41 2.84 15.20
C ALA A 136 -14.21 2.17 16.57
N SER A 137 -14.76 0.97 16.74
CA SER A 137 -14.58 0.14 17.93
C SER A 137 -13.16 -0.39 18.02
N ASP A 138 -12.60 -0.86 16.91
CA ASP A 138 -11.27 -1.46 16.90
C ASP A 138 -10.17 -0.44 17.14
N PHE A 139 -10.29 0.79 16.62
CA PHE A 139 -9.36 1.87 16.96
C PHE A 139 -9.45 2.29 18.41
N ALA A 140 -10.65 2.30 19.01
CA ALA A 140 -10.79 2.53 20.44
C ALA A 140 -10.05 1.44 21.25
N MET A 141 -10.12 0.18 20.81
CA MET A 141 -9.35 -0.92 21.38
C MET A 141 -7.84 -0.72 21.19
N PHE A 142 -7.37 -0.40 19.99
CA PHE A 142 -5.94 -0.18 19.73
C PHE A 142 -5.37 0.98 20.55
N ARG A 143 -6.09 2.11 20.68
CA ARG A 143 -5.65 3.22 21.52
C ARG A 143 -5.55 2.81 22.99
N ARG A 144 -6.52 2.06 23.48
CA ARG A 144 -6.51 1.53 24.85
C ARG A 144 -5.32 0.60 25.08
N LEU A 145 -5.05 -0.33 24.16
CA LEU A 145 -3.90 -1.24 24.25
C LEU A 145 -2.56 -0.50 24.10
N GLY A 146 -2.46 0.43 23.16
CA GLY A 146 -1.28 1.26 22.93
C GLY A 146 -0.87 2.05 24.17
N SER A 147 -1.84 2.65 24.87
CA SER A 147 -1.58 3.37 26.13
C SER A 147 -1.08 2.49 27.29
N GLN A 148 -1.36 1.18 27.24
CA GLN A 148 -0.98 0.21 28.28
C GLN A 148 0.35 -0.47 27.99
N ILE A 149 0.81 -0.46 26.74
CA ILE A 149 2.04 -1.10 26.30
C ILE A 149 3.13 -0.03 26.21
N ARG A 150 4.03 -0.03 27.20
CA ARG A 150 5.20 0.86 27.25
C ARG A 150 6.52 0.07 27.24
N PRO A 151 6.93 -0.51 26.09
CA PRO A 151 8.20 -1.22 26.00
C PRO A 151 9.34 -0.26 26.33
N GLY A 152 10.20 -0.61 27.29
CA GLY A 152 11.30 0.27 27.72
C GLY A 152 10.87 1.61 28.33
N GLY A 153 9.58 1.79 28.66
CA GLY A 153 9.04 3.06 29.15
C GLY A 153 8.61 4.04 28.05
N TYR A 154 8.72 3.67 26.77
CA TYR A 154 8.32 4.51 25.64
C TYR A 154 6.81 4.45 25.41
N ASP A 155 6.16 5.60 25.22
CA ASP A 155 4.74 5.65 24.88
C ASP A 155 4.56 5.33 23.39
N MET A 156 3.87 4.24 23.08
CA MET A 156 3.60 3.81 21.70
C MET A 156 2.28 4.40 21.17
N GLY A 157 1.66 5.35 21.88
CA GLY A 157 0.43 6.03 21.44
C GLY A 157 0.56 6.66 20.05
N TRP A 158 1.70 7.28 19.74
CA TRP A 158 1.99 7.86 18.43
C TRP A 158 1.90 6.83 17.29
N LEU A 159 2.26 5.57 17.55
CA LEU A 159 2.21 4.50 16.55
C LEU A 159 0.77 4.17 16.17
N VAL A 160 -0.12 4.16 17.16
CA VAL A 160 -1.55 3.92 16.94
C VAL A 160 -2.19 5.10 16.20
N GLU A 161 -1.82 6.33 16.57
CA GLU A 161 -2.29 7.54 15.87
C GLU A 161 -1.84 7.57 14.41
N ASP A 162 -0.58 7.20 14.14
CA ASP A 162 -0.03 7.14 12.80
C ASP A 162 -0.68 6.02 11.97
N PHE A 163 -0.83 4.83 12.55
CA PHE A 163 -1.56 3.73 11.91
C PHE A 163 -3.00 4.12 11.57
N GLU A 164 -3.70 4.78 12.50
CA GLU A 164 -5.06 5.23 12.28
C GLU A 164 -5.16 6.27 11.16
N ARG A 165 -4.24 7.23 11.12
CA ARG A 165 -4.18 8.23 10.05
C ARG A 165 -3.96 7.56 8.69
N THR A 166 -2.97 6.69 8.60
CA THR A 166 -2.63 5.96 7.37
C THR A 166 -3.81 5.13 6.88
N LEU A 167 -4.45 4.38 7.79
CA LEU A 167 -5.57 3.54 7.40
C LEU A 167 -6.81 4.32 6.95
N ARG A 168 -7.10 5.47 7.59
CA ARG A 168 -8.19 6.34 7.13
C ARG A 168 -7.96 6.84 5.71
N SER A 169 -6.71 7.09 5.33
CA SER A 169 -6.32 7.48 3.97
C SER A 169 -6.59 6.36 2.97
N GLU A 170 -6.27 5.11 3.32
CA GLU A 170 -6.52 3.94 2.47
C GLU A 170 -8.00 3.56 2.31
N LEU A 171 -8.88 4.08 3.16
CA LEU A 171 -10.32 3.77 3.15
C LEU A 171 -11.16 4.92 2.61
N ASP A 172 -10.54 5.77 1.81
CA ASP A 172 -11.22 6.79 1.03
C ASP A 172 -10.74 6.68 -0.42
N CYS A 173 -11.48 5.89 -1.20
CA CYS A 173 -11.19 5.68 -2.62
C CYS A 173 -11.23 6.99 -3.43
N GLU A 174 -11.97 8.01 -2.99
CA GLU A 174 -11.92 9.33 -3.64
C GLU A 174 -10.62 10.05 -3.32
N HIS A 175 -10.11 9.93 -2.10
CA HIS A 175 -8.79 10.46 -1.73
C HIS A 175 -7.69 9.84 -2.58
N GLU A 176 -7.69 8.51 -2.71
CA GLU A 176 -6.75 7.77 -3.57
C GLU A 176 -6.84 8.21 -5.04
N ALA A 177 -8.05 8.36 -5.58
CA ALA A 177 -8.24 8.90 -6.94
C ALA A 177 -7.67 10.31 -7.12
N ARG A 178 -7.91 11.22 -6.17
CA ARG A 178 -7.35 12.60 -6.22
C ARG A 178 -5.83 12.57 -6.15
N ASN A 179 -5.25 11.67 -5.36
CA ASN A 179 -3.80 11.51 -5.27
C ASN A 179 -3.21 10.98 -6.59
N CYS A 180 -3.87 10.02 -7.24
CA CYS A 180 -3.49 9.53 -8.57
C CYS A 180 -3.44 10.66 -9.60
N GLU A 181 -4.51 11.47 -9.71
CA GLU A 181 -4.56 12.60 -10.65
C GLU A 181 -3.56 13.70 -10.30
N ARG A 182 -3.34 13.96 -9.00
CA ARG A 182 -2.31 14.91 -8.56
C ARG A 182 -0.92 14.44 -8.97
N ALA A 183 -0.58 13.17 -8.75
CA ALA A 183 0.71 12.61 -9.16
C ALA A 183 0.87 12.66 -10.69
N ALA A 184 -0.19 12.33 -11.44
CA ALA A 184 -0.21 12.44 -12.90
C ALA A 184 0.08 13.86 -13.38
N LYS A 185 -0.52 14.85 -12.73
CA LYS A 185 -0.28 16.27 -13.04
C LYS A 185 1.13 16.74 -12.71
N LEU A 186 1.69 16.28 -11.58
CA LEU A 186 3.07 16.66 -11.19
C LEU A 186 4.11 16.12 -12.17
N LEU A 187 3.85 14.97 -12.78
CA LEU A 187 4.74 14.32 -13.74
C LEU A 187 4.28 14.49 -15.20
N GLU A 188 3.43 15.48 -15.45
CA GLU A 188 2.96 15.80 -16.79
C GLU A 188 4.14 16.07 -17.72
N GLY A 189 4.11 15.44 -18.91
CA GLY A 189 5.20 15.52 -19.90
C GLY A 189 6.27 14.44 -19.78
N ARG A 190 6.27 13.60 -18.74
CA ARG A 190 7.18 12.44 -18.68
C ARG A 190 6.58 11.24 -19.42
N GLU A 191 7.21 10.81 -20.50
CA GLU A 191 6.80 9.58 -21.21
C GLU A 191 7.13 8.28 -20.46
N SER A 192 8.04 8.36 -19.48
CA SER A 192 8.50 7.23 -18.66
C SER A 192 7.60 6.93 -17.47
N VAL A 193 6.42 7.55 -17.38
CA VAL A 193 5.40 7.23 -16.37
C VAL A 193 4.02 7.20 -17.02
N ARG A 194 3.13 6.33 -16.55
CA ARG A 194 1.73 6.29 -16.96
C ARG A 194 0.83 6.19 -15.74
N PHE A 195 -0.32 6.85 -15.83
CA PHE A 195 -1.35 6.84 -14.81
C PHE A 195 -2.66 6.36 -15.41
N PRO A 196 -3.42 5.50 -14.72
CA PRO A 196 -4.74 5.12 -15.16
C PRO A 196 -5.69 6.33 -15.06
N ARG A 197 -6.55 6.51 -16.06
CA ARG A 197 -7.63 7.51 -15.98
C ARG A 197 -8.66 7.10 -14.92
N VAL A 198 -8.98 8.01 -13.99
CA VAL A 198 -10.06 7.80 -13.02
C VAL A 198 -11.43 8.00 -13.67
N VAL A 199 -12.39 7.14 -13.34
CA VAL A 199 -13.80 7.24 -13.78
C VAL A 199 -14.66 7.81 -12.65
N TRP A 200 -14.58 9.13 -12.46
CA TRP A 200 -15.25 9.83 -11.35
C TRP A 200 -16.77 9.62 -11.24
N SER A 201 -17.45 9.38 -12.35
CA SER A 201 -18.89 9.08 -12.35
C SER A 201 -19.21 7.83 -11.51
N LEU A 202 -18.30 6.87 -11.44
CA LEU A 202 -18.43 5.60 -10.74
C LEU A 202 -17.51 5.45 -9.52
N THR A 203 -16.71 6.47 -9.19
CA THR A 203 -15.86 6.48 -7.99
C THR A 203 -16.61 7.12 -6.83
N ARG A 204 -16.59 6.46 -5.66
CA ARG A 204 -17.13 6.91 -4.38
C ARG A 204 -16.16 6.54 -3.27
N LYS A 205 -16.54 6.74 -2.01
CA LYS A 205 -15.66 6.48 -0.87
C LYS A 205 -15.21 5.03 -0.74
N ASP A 206 -16.05 4.07 -1.14
CA ASP A 206 -15.77 2.64 -1.00
C ASP A 206 -15.55 1.92 -2.34
N ILE A 207 -15.56 2.66 -3.45
CA ILE A 207 -15.35 2.12 -4.80
C ILE A 207 -14.46 3.08 -5.58
N LEU A 208 -13.34 2.58 -6.09
CA LEU A 208 -12.48 3.27 -7.05
C LEU A 208 -12.59 2.58 -8.40
N VAL A 209 -13.03 3.32 -9.42
CA VAL A 209 -13.03 2.86 -10.81
C VAL A 209 -11.98 3.64 -11.60
N MET A 210 -11.04 2.91 -12.20
CA MET A 210 -9.98 3.50 -13.02
C MET A 210 -9.72 2.65 -14.26
N GLN A 211 -9.09 3.24 -15.27
CA GLN A 211 -8.66 2.55 -16.48
C GLN A 211 -7.89 1.27 -16.14
N PHE A 212 -8.26 0.17 -16.79
CA PHE A 212 -7.50 -1.06 -16.70
C PHE A 212 -6.18 -0.91 -17.48
N MET A 213 -5.06 -1.16 -16.80
CA MET A 213 -3.72 -1.04 -17.38
C MET A 213 -3.24 -2.41 -17.84
N HIS A 214 -2.97 -2.55 -19.14
CA HIS A 214 -2.47 -3.79 -19.73
C HIS A 214 -0.94 -3.87 -19.70
N GLY A 215 -0.41 -5.10 -19.74
CA GLY A 215 1.03 -5.35 -19.88
C GLY A 215 1.84 -4.96 -18.64
N LEU A 216 1.21 -4.92 -17.46
CA LEU A 216 1.89 -4.61 -16.21
C LEU A 216 2.86 -5.74 -15.83
N LEU A 217 4.11 -5.36 -15.61
CA LEU A 217 5.20 -6.23 -15.17
C LEU A 217 5.63 -5.79 -13.78
N ARG A 218 5.71 -6.71 -12.82
CA ARG A 218 6.14 -6.38 -11.46
C ARG A 218 7.64 -6.16 -11.41
N ILE A 219 8.08 -5.15 -10.65
CA ILE A 219 9.52 -4.91 -10.47
C ILE A 219 10.24 -6.05 -9.73
N SER A 220 9.50 -6.89 -9.01
CA SER A 220 10.01 -8.09 -8.33
C SER A 220 10.18 -9.29 -9.25
N GLU A 221 9.84 -9.18 -10.54
CA GLU A 221 9.89 -10.28 -11.52
C GLU A 221 10.86 -9.94 -12.65
N PRO A 222 12.19 -9.94 -12.38
CA PRO A 222 13.20 -9.50 -13.34
C PRO A 222 13.19 -10.33 -14.64
N GLU A 223 12.85 -11.62 -14.57
CA GLU A 223 12.73 -12.48 -15.74
C GLU A 223 11.61 -12.02 -16.69
N ALA A 224 10.49 -11.54 -16.15
CA ALA A 224 9.37 -11.04 -16.93
C ALA A 224 9.72 -9.69 -17.61
N LEU A 225 10.50 -8.84 -16.94
CA LEU A 225 11.02 -7.60 -17.51
C LEU A 225 11.94 -7.89 -18.70
N LEU A 226 12.92 -8.78 -18.52
CA LEU A 226 13.84 -9.19 -19.58
C LEU A 226 13.12 -9.85 -20.76
N ALA A 227 12.16 -10.73 -20.49
CA ALA A 227 11.35 -11.38 -21.53
C ALA A 227 10.50 -10.38 -22.35
N SER A 228 10.19 -9.21 -21.77
CA SER A 228 9.47 -8.13 -22.44
C SER A 228 10.40 -7.16 -23.20
N GLY A 229 11.70 -7.47 -23.29
CA GLY A 229 12.70 -6.67 -24.00
C GLY A 229 13.17 -5.43 -23.23
N LEU A 230 12.90 -5.35 -21.93
CA LEU A 230 13.35 -4.26 -21.06
C LEU A 230 14.72 -4.55 -20.46
N GLU A 231 15.54 -3.51 -20.34
CA GLU A 231 16.83 -3.58 -19.62
C GLU A 231 16.63 -3.25 -18.14
N LEU A 232 17.18 -4.06 -17.25
CA LEU A 232 16.99 -3.89 -15.79
C LEU A 232 17.58 -2.58 -15.27
N GLU A 233 18.69 -2.12 -15.84
CA GLU A 233 19.31 -0.83 -15.47
C GLU A 233 18.40 0.34 -15.84
N GLU A 234 17.82 0.36 -17.04
CA GLU A 234 16.84 1.38 -17.44
C GLU A 234 15.58 1.34 -16.58
N CYS A 235 15.13 0.14 -16.20
CA CYS A 235 14.00 -0.04 -15.29
C CYS A 235 14.28 0.59 -13.93
N GLY A 236 15.44 0.30 -13.33
CA GLY A 236 15.87 0.88 -12.06
C GLY A 236 16.00 2.40 -12.13
N GLN A 237 16.58 2.91 -13.22
CA GLN A 237 16.72 4.35 -13.43
C GLN A 237 15.37 5.06 -13.50
N VAL A 238 14.41 4.53 -14.28
CA VAL A 238 13.06 5.14 -14.39
C VAL A 238 12.35 5.16 -13.03
N VAL A 239 12.42 4.07 -12.27
CA VAL A 239 11.82 4.02 -10.92
C VAL A 239 12.48 5.06 -10.01
N SER A 240 13.81 5.10 -9.97
CA SER A 240 14.58 6.04 -9.15
C SER A 240 14.29 7.50 -9.51
N ASP A 241 14.33 7.84 -10.81
CA ASP A 241 14.12 9.20 -11.30
C ASP A 241 12.73 9.71 -10.94
N VAL A 242 11.69 8.91 -11.18
CA VAL A 242 10.31 9.33 -10.93
C VAL A 242 10.04 9.52 -9.44
N LEU A 243 10.47 8.57 -8.59
CA LEU A 243 10.27 8.68 -7.14
C LEU A 243 11.09 9.83 -6.54
N THR A 244 12.32 10.02 -7.02
CA THR A 244 13.20 11.12 -6.58
C THR A 244 12.66 12.47 -7.02
N GLU A 245 12.14 12.59 -8.24
CA GLU A 245 11.52 13.83 -8.71
C GLU A 245 10.29 14.17 -7.88
N LEU A 246 9.38 13.21 -7.67
CA LEU A 246 8.22 13.38 -6.81
C LEU A 246 8.64 13.92 -5.43
N ALA A 247 9.65 13.31 -4.80
CA ALA A 247 10.13 13.71 -3.48
C ALA A 247 10.85 15.08 -3.48
N LEU A 248 11.88 15.24 -4.30
CA LEU A 248 12.83 16.36 -4.23
C LEU A 248 12.42 17.58 -5.06
N VAL A 249 11.72 17.38 -6.18
CA VAL A 249 11.26 18.47 -7.06
C VAL A 249 9.85 18.91 -6.70
N HIS A 250 8.96 17.96 -6.36
CA HIS A 250 7.55 18.26 -6.09
C HIS A 250 7.17 18.22 -4.61
N GLY A 251 8.06 17.73 -3.73
CA GLY A 251 7.75 17.60 -2.30
C GLY A 251 6.62 16.60 -2.01
N CYS A 252 6.37 15.67 -2.92
CA CYS A 252 5.29 14.70 -2.88
C CYS A 252 5.90 13.30 -2.74
N VAL A 253 5.96 12.76 -1.53
CA VAL A 253 6.59 11.46 -1.26
C VAL A 253 5.52 10.38 -1.29
N HIS A 254 5.68 9.39 -2.17
CA HIS A 254 4.84 8.20 -2.17
C HIS A 254 5.06 7.43 -0.85
N GLY A 255 3.99 7.17 -0.10
CA GLY A 255 4.10 6.61 1.25
C GLY A 255 4.32 5.11 1.32
N ASP A 256 3.96 4.36 0.26
CA ASP A 256 4.15 2.91 0.21
C ASP A 256 4.59 2.36 -1.18
N PRO A 257 5.77 2.78 -1.70
CA PRO A 257 6.27 2.36 -3.01
C PRO A 257 6.94 0.97 -2.92
N HIS A 258 6.22 -0.05 -2.44
CA HIS A 258 6.74 -1.41 -2.34
C HIS A 258 6.53 -2.20 -3.66
N ALA A 259 7.24 -3.33 -3.82
CA ALA A 259 7.21 -4.11 -5.07
C ALA A 259 5.82 -4.59 -5.53
N GLY A 260 4.84 -4.71 -4.62
CA GLY A 260 3.45 -5.03 -4.97
C GLY A 260 2.66 -3.89 -5.66
N ASN A 261 3.16 -2.65 -5.60
CA ASN A 261 2.47 -1.45 -6.06
C ASN A 261 3.23 -0.72 -7.20
N ILE A 262 4.43 -1.18 -7.53
CA ILE A 262 5.27 -0.64 -8.59
C ILE A 262 5.29 -1.61 -9.76
N TYR A 263 4.81 -1.14 -10.90
CA TYR A 263 4.78 -1.89 -12.14
C TYR A 263 5.52 -1.14 -13.23
N LEU A 264 5.99 -1.88 -14.22
CA LEU A 264 6.55 -1.35 -15.45
C LEU A 264 5.72 -1.85 -16.63
N VAL A 265 5.67 -1.05 -17.68
CA VAL A 265 5.16 -1.49 -18.98
C VAL A 265 6.23 -1.25 -20.04
N ALA A 266 6.29 -2.15 -21.02
CA ALA A 266 7.08 -1.93 -22.22
C ALA A 266 6.40 -0.88 -23.11
N ARG A 267 7.06 0.24 -23.30
CA ARG A 267 6.61 1.34 -24.15
C ARG A 267 7.37 1.32 -25.47
N GLU A 268 6.64 1.29 -26.57
CA GLU A 268 7.21 1.48 -27.90
C GLU A 268 7.75 2.91 -28.06
N VAL A 269 8.90 3.04 -28.72
CA VAL A 269 9.52 4.32 -29.04
C VAL A 269 9.48 4.49 -30.55
N GLU A 270 8.89 5.59 -31.01
CA GLU A 270 8.77 5.88 -32.43
C GLU A 270 10.14 5.88 -33.12
N GLY A 271 10.25 5.12 -34.22
CA GLY A 271 11.51 4.98 -34.96
C GLY A 271 12.55 4.05 -34.31
N SER A 272 12.21 3.33 -33.24
CA SER A 272 13.09 2.33 -32.62
C SER A 272 12.46 0.94 -32.62
N SER A 273 13.28 -0.09 -32.83
CA SER A 273 12.89 -1.48 -32.57
C SER A 273 12.99 -1.86 -31.09
N ARG A 274 13.55 -0.99 -30.24
CA ARG A 274 13.66 -1.22 -28.79
C ARG A 274 12.47 -0.61 -28.08
N VAL A 275 12.00 -1.30 -27.05
CA VAL A 275 11.05 -0.77 -26.08
C VAL A 275 11.79 -0.07 -24.95
N LYS A 276 11.11 0.86 -24.26
CA LYS A 276 11.60 1.50 -23.04
C LYS A 276 10.64 1.25 -21.88
N PRO A 277 11.13 1.23 -20.63
CA PRO A 277 10.26 1.09 -19.48
C PRO A 277 9.45 2.38 -19.26
N ALA A 278 8.17 2.21 -18.91
CA ALA A 278 7.37 3.26 -18.30
C ALA A 278 6.81 2.76 -16.97
N LEU A 279 6.99 3.56 -15.92
CA LEU A 279 6.50 3.30 -14.58
C LEU A 279 4.98 3.44 -14.51
N VAL A 280 4.33 2.49 -13.86
CA VAL A 280 2.92 2.53 -13.47
C VAL A 280 2.84 2.29 -11.97
N MET A 281 2.28 3.25 -11.25
CA MET A 281 1.87 3.09 -9.86
C MET A 281 0.35 2.97 -9.86
N LEU A 282 -0.18 1.98 -9.13
CA LEU A 282 -1.63 1.73 -9.05
C LEU A 282 -2.23 2.10 -7.70
N ASP A 283 -1.41 2.08 -6.64
CA ASP A 283 -1.84 2.44 -5.29
C ASP A 283 -1.43 3.88 -5.03
N HIS A 284 -2.41 4.74 -4.80
CA HIS A 284 -2.21 6.15 -4.47
C HIS A 284 -2.81 6.51 -3.11
N GLY A 285 -3.04 5.51 -2.25
CA GLY A 285 -3.73 5.67 -0.97
C GLY A 285 -2.93 6.49 0.05
N LEU A 286 -1.60 6.56 -0.08
CA LEU A 286 -0.73 7.24 0.88
C LEU A 286 0.32 8.12 0.19
N TYR A 287 0.25 9.42 0.48
CA TYR A 287 1.27 10.40 0.11
C TYR A 287 1.61 11.29 1.31
N HIS A 288 2.88 11.63 1.43
CA HIS A 288 3.38 12.62 2.38
C HIS A 288 3.82 13.88 1.63
N HIS A 289 3.55 15.04 2.22
CA HIS A 289 4.04 16.31 1.68
C HIS A 289 5.22 16.81 2.49
N VAL A 290 6.31 17.13 1.81
CA VAL A 290 7.51 17.71 2.42
C VAL A 290 7.46 19.21 2.21
N GLU A 291 7.49 19.96 3.31
CA GLU A 291 7.54 21.42 3.25
C GLU A 291 8.74 21.91 2.44
N GLU A 292 8.58 23.01 1.72
CA GLU A 292 9.59 23.50 0.78
C GLU A 292 10.96 23.71 1.43
N ARG A 293 10.99 24.22 2.67
CA ARG A 293 12.23 24.42 3.42
C ARG A 293 12.95 23.10 3.68
N VAL A 294 12.25 22.12 4.25
CA VAL A 294 12.79 20.79 4.55
C VAL A 294 13.27 20.10 3.27
N ARG A 295 12.50 20.24 2.19
CA ARG A 295 12.87 19.70 0.88
C ARG A 295 14.16 20.31 0.33
N LYS A 296 14.33 21.64 0.42
CA LYS A 296 15.57 22.31 0.01
C LYS A 296 16.76 21.87 0.87
N ASP A 297 16.56 21.76 2.18
CA ASP A 297 17.60 21.28 3.10
C ASP A 297 18.01 19.83 2.75
N LEU A 298 17.05 18.97 2.40
CA LEU A 298 17.30 17.60 1.94
C LEU A 298 18.10 17.58 0.62
N CYS A 299 17.73 18.43 -0.35
CA CYS A 299 18.50 18.55 -1.60
C CYS A 299 19.94 19.00 -1.36
N LEU A 300 20.16 19.96 -0.46
CA LEU A 300 21.51 20.41 -0.09
C LEU A 300 22.31 19.31 0.61
N LEU A 301 21.67 18.50 1.46
CA LEU A 301 22.30 17.34 2.07
C LEU A 301 22.76 16.34 1.01
N PHE A 302 21.91 15.99 0.04
CA PHE A 302 22.31 15.08 -1.05
C PHE A 302 23.47 15.63 -1.87
N LEU A 303 23.46 16.93 -2.20
CA LEU A 303 24.56 17.58 -2.92
C LEU A 303 25.88 17.56 -2.14
N ALA A 304 25.82 17.65 -0.80
CA ALA A 304 27.02 17.59 0.04
C ALA A 304 27.63 16.17 0.16
N CYS A 305 26.87 15.13 -0.22
CA CYS A 305 27.32 13.74 -0.17
C CYS A 305 27.90 13.21 -1.50
N ILE A 306 27.83 14.00 -2.58
CA ILE A 306 28.35 13.67 -3.92
C ILE A 306 29.64 14.45 -4.16
#